data_AF-A0A645DFT0-F1
#
_entry.id   AF-A0A645DFT0-F1
#
_cell.length_a   1.000
_cell.length_b   1.000
_cell.length_c   1.000
_cell.angle_alpha   90.00
_cell.angle_beta   90.00
_cell.angle_gamma   90.00
#
_symmetry.space_group_name_H-M   'P 1'
#
loop_
_entity.id
_entity.type
_entity.pdbx_description
1 polymer ?
#
loop_
_entity_poly.entity_id
_entity_poly.type
_entity_poly.pdbx_seq_one_letter_code
_entity_poly.pdbx_strand_id
1 'polypeptide(L)'
;MLILSMLIYGVAFDFFNISGSLYVEKVTKPAIRSSAQGVFMIMTNGFGAFIGSYAAGKVVDMIGWPNSWFVFAGYSLVIAFLFMIFFKYKHDPEQLKHEL
;
A
#
# COMPACT_ATOMS: atom_id res chain seq x y z
N MET A 1 -6.09 23.06 6.68
CA MET A 1 -5.19 21.94 7.05
C MET A 1 -5.86 20.58 7.02
N LEU A 2 -7.16 20.43 7.37
CA LEU A 2 -7.87 19.14 7.26
C LEU A 2 -8.24 18.70 5.82
N ILE A 3 -8.61 19.66 4.96
CA ILE A 3 -8.95 19.36 3.54
C ILE A 3 -7.72 18.81 2.80
N LEU A 4 -6.54 19.39 3.07
CA LEU A 4 -5.28 18.94 2.47
C LEU A 4 -4.90 17.52 2.93
N SER A 5 -5.07 17.21 4.22
CA SER A 5 -4.82 15.86 4.73
C SER A 5 -5.81 14.83 4.14
N MET A 6 -7.08 15.21 3.96
CA MET A 6 -8.07 14.34 3.32
C MET A 6 -7.75 14.07 1.84
N LEU A 7 -7.30 15.10 1.11
CA LEU A 7 -6.87 14.95 -0.29
C LEU A 7 -5.65 14.04 -0.41
N ILE A 8 -4.60 14.29 0.39
CA ILE A 8 -3.37 13.48 0.35
C ILE A 8 -3.67 12.03 0.73
N TYR A 9 -4.48 11.82 1.78
CA TYR A 9 -4.89 10.48 2.18
C TYR A 9 -5.69 9.77 1.08
N GLY A 10 -6.66 10.44 0.47
CA GLY A 10 -7.47 9.88 -0.61
C GLY A 10 -6.63 9.48 -1.82
N VAL A 11 -5.74 10.37 -2.28
CA VAL A 11 -4.83 10.08 -3.41
C VAL A 11 -3.89 8.93 -3.08
N ALA A 12 -3.30 8.88 -1.88
CA ALA A 12 -2.41 7.79 -1.49
C ALA A 12 -3.16 6.45 -1.41
N PHE A 13 -4.37 6.46 -0.86
CA PHE A 13 -5.23 5.29 -0.74
C PHE A 13 -5.65 4.75 -2.11
N ASP A 14 -6.10 5.63 -3.01
CA ASP A 14 -6.51 5.25 -4.37
C ASP A 14 -5.30 4.75 -5.16
N PHE A 15 -4.17 5.46 -5.09
CA PHE A 15 -2.96 5.07 -5.80
C PHE A 15 -2.46 3.69 -5.37
N PHE A 16 -2.46 3.40 -4.06
CA PHE A 16 -2.07 2.10 -3.53
C PHE A 16 -3.04 0.99 -3.97
N ASN A 17 -4.35 1.22 -3.84
CA ASN A 17 -5.34 0.22 -4.19
C ASN A 17 -5.41 -0.05 -5.71
N ILE A 18 -5.38 0.98 -6.55
CA ILE A 18 -5.43 0.86 -8.02
C ILE A 18 -4.12 0.28 -8.56
N SER A 19 -2.95 0.79 -8.14
CA SER A 19 -1.66 0.28 -8.62
C SER A 19 -1.43 -1.16 -8.18
N GLY A 20 -1.82 -1.51 -6.95
CA GLY A 20 -1.73 -2.87 -6.44
C GLY A 20 -2.65 -3.84 -7.17
N SER A 21 -3.91 -3.46 -7.40
CA SER A 21 -4.85 -4.31 -8.16
C SER A 21 -4.45 -4.47 -9.63
N LEU A 22 -3.87 -3.45 -10.26
CA LEU A 22 -3.30 -3.53 -11.62
C LEU A 22 -2.07 -4.45 -11.67
N TYR A 23 -1.20 -4.39 -10.66
CA TYR A 23 -0.06 -5.30 -10.55
C TYR A 23 -0.52 -6.76 -10.40
N VAL A 24 -1.50 -7.00 -9.51
CA VAL A 24 -2.13 -8.32 -9.33
C VAL A 24 -2.74 -8.81 -10.65
N GLU A 25 -3.37 -7.93 -11.41
CA GLU A 25 -3.93 -8.29 -12.72
C GLU A 25 -2.86 -8.74 -13.72
N LYS A 26 -1.72 -8.03 -13.79
CA LYS A 26 -0.62 -8.32 -14.71
C LYS A 26 0.06 -9.66 -14.41
N VAL A 27 0.19 -10.03 -13.13
CA VAL A 27 0.83 -11.30 -12.73
C VAL A 27 -0.13 -12.50 -12.76
N THR A 28 -1.43 -12.28 -12.91
CA THR A 28 -2.45 -13.31 -12.79
C THR A 28 -3.09 -13.67 -14.14
N LYS A 29 -3.38 -14.97 -14.33
CA LYS A 29 -4.08 -15.48 -15.53
C LYS A 29 -5.47 -14.82 -15.69
N PRO A 30 -5.92 -14.53 -16.93
CA PRO A 30 -7.18 -13.85 -17.20
C PRO A 30 -8.41 -14.43 -16.49
N ALA A 31 -8.46 -15.76 -16.35
CA ALA A 31 -9.60 -16.48 -15.77
C ALA A 31 -9.87 -16.16 -14.28
N ILE A 32 -8.88 -15.69 -13.52
CA ILE A 32 -9.00 -15.47 -12.07
C ILE A 32 -8.66 -14.03 -11.65
N ARG A 33 -8.53 -13.09 -12.60
CA ARG A 33 -8.15 -11.68 -12.34
C ARG A 33 -9.10 -11.00 -11.36
N SER A 34 -10.39 -11.11 -11.59
CA SER A 34 -11.43 -10.49 -10.75
C SER A 34 -11.37 -11.04 -9.31
N SER A 35 -11.20 -12.36 -9.16
CA SER A 35 -11.04 -12.99 -7.84
C SER A 35 -9.75 -12.54 -7.15
N ALA A 36 -8.63 -12.44 -7.86
CA ALA A 36 -7.35 -12.01 -7.31
C ALA A 36 -7.37 -10.54 -6.85
N GLN A 37 -8.01 -9.65 -7.62
CA GLN A 37 -8.23 -8.25 -7.22
C GLN A 37 -9.13 -8.15 -5.99
N GLY A 38 -10.20 -8.94 -5.93
CA GLY A 38 -11.08 -9.00 -4.75
C GLY A 38 -10.33 -9.45 -3.49
N VAL A 39 -9.50 -10.50 -3.59
CA VAL A 39 -8.64 -10.96 -2.47
C VAL A 39 -7.65 -9.89 -2.06
N PHE A 40 -7.01 -9.21 -3.01
CA PHE A 40 -6.11 -8.08 -2.71
C PHE A 40 -6.83 -6.98 -1.92
N MET A 41 -8.02 -6.58 -2.36
CA MET A 41 -8.81 -5.53 -1.71
C MET A 41 -9.26 -5.92 -0.30
N ILE A 42 -9.66 -7.18 -0.08
CA ILE A 42 -10.02 -7.69 1.25
C ILE A 42 -8.79 -7.76 2.17
N MET A 43 -7.63 -8.12 1.63
CA MET A 43 -6.38 -8.17 2.41
C MET A 43 -5.91 -6.78 2.80
N THR A 44 -6.02 -5.78 1.94
CA THR A 44 -5.55 -4.41 2.24
C THR A 44 -6.55 -3.62 3.08
N ASN A 45 -7.82 -3.58 2.66
CA ASN A 45 -8.85 -2.73 3.29
C ASN A 45 -9.68 -3.46 4.35
N GLY A 46 -9.71 -4.80 4.33
CA GLY A 46 -10.37 -5.61 5.34
C GLY A 46 -9.40 -5.98 6.46
N PHE A 47 -8.68 -7.08 6.27
CA PHE A 47 -7.78 -7.62 7.30
C PHE A 47 -6.62 -6.67 7.65
N GLY A 48 -6.01 -6.04 6.65
CA GLY A 48 -4.93 -5.08 6.83
C GLY A 48 -5.35 -3.89 7.68
N ALA A 49 -6.50 -3.29 7.36
CA ALA A 49 -7.06 -2.20 8.15
C ALA A 49 -7.46 -2.65 9.56
N PHE A 50 -8.04 -3.84 9.73
CA PHE A 50 -8.43 -4.36 11.03
C PHE A 50 -7.23 -4.59 11.95
N ILE A 51 -6.23 -5.34 11.48
CA ILE A 51 -5.01 -5.63 12.24
C ILE A 51 -4.23 -4.34 12.48
N GLY A 52 -4.12 -3.48 11.47
CA GLY A 52 -3.46 -2.19 11.56
C GLY A 52 -4.09 -1.29 12.61
N SER A 53 -5.42 -1.22 12.67
CA SER A 53 -6.14 -0.43 13.68
C SER A 53 -5.95 -0.99 15.08
N TYR A 54 -5.97 -2.33 15.24
CA TYR A 54 -5.73 -2.97 16.52
C TYR A 54 -4.30 -2.74 17.04
N ALA A 55 -3.30 -2.89 16.16
CA ALA A 55 -1.89 -2.62 16.49
C ALA A 55 -1.66 -1.13 16.79
N ALA A 56 -2.26 -0.23 15.99
CA ALA A 56 -2.21 1.20 16.20
C ALA A 56 -2.82 1.60 17.56
N GLY A 57 -3.96 1.00 17.94
CA GLY A 57 -4.58 1.19 19.25
C GLY A 57 -3.63 0.83 20.39
N LYS A 58 -3.01 -0.36 20.34
CA LYS A 58 -2.02 -0.77 21.35
C LYS A 58 -0.82 0.17 21.43
N VAL A 59 -0.30 0.61 20.29
CA VAL A 59 0.84 1.56 20.25
C VAL A 59 0.44 2.88 20.91
N VAL A 60 -0.77 3.37 20.64
CA VAL A 60 -1.30 4.59 21.24
C VAL A 60 -1.52 4.45 22.73
N ASP A 61 -2.05 3.31 23.19
CA ASP A 61 -2.28 3.04 24.62
C ASP A 61 -0.97 2.95 25.41
N MET A 62 0.10 2.40 24.81
CA MET A 62 1.39 2.24 25.48
C MET A 62 2.25 3.52 25.48
N ILE A 63 2.27 4.26 24.37
CA ILE A 63 3.20 5.39 24.16
C ILE A 63 2.51 6.73 24.42
N GLY A 64 1.19 6.75 24.37
CA GLY A 64 0.38 7.95 24.56
C GLY A 64 0.42 8.89 23.36
N TRP A 65 -0.57 9.77 23.31
CA TRP A 65 -0.58 10.90 22.40
C TRP A 65 0.28 12.04 22.96
N PRO A 66 1.09 12.76 22.15
CA PRO A 66 1.23 12.66 20.70
C PRO A 66 2.39 11.77 20.24
N ASN A 67 3.17 11.18 21.15
CA ASN A 67 4.41 10.47 20.82
C ASN A 67 4.21 9.30 19.85
N SER A 68 3.02 8.71 19.83
CA SER A 68 2.62 7.67 18.88
C SER A 68 2.75 8.09 17.40
N TRP A 69 2.65 9.40 17.09
CA TRP A 69 2.89 9.90 15.73
C TRP A 69 4.32 9.65 15.25
N PHE A 70 5.31 9.77 16.14
CA PHE A 70 6.70 9.49 15.77
C PHE A 70 6.91 8.00 15.48
N VAL A 71 6.15 7.13 16.14
CA VAL A 71 6.17 5.69 15.87
C VAL A 71 5.53 5.38 14.51
N PHE A 72 4.39 5.99 14.18
CA PHE A 72 3.78 5.84 12.85
C PHE A 72 4.65 6.42 11.73
N ALA A 73 5.31 7.57 11.97
CA ALA A 73 6.25 8.17 11.05
C ALA A 73 7.48 7.27 10.84
N GLY A 74 8.06 6.73 11.92
CA GLY A 74 9.16 5.78 11.86
C GLY A 74 8.80 4.50 11.10
N TYR A 75 7.64 3.92 11.37
CA TYR A 75 7.13 2.75 10.65
C TYR A 75 6.97 3.02 9.14
N SER A 76 6.37 4.16 8.78
CA SER A 76 6.21 4.55 7.37
C SER A 76 7.55 4.76 6.67
N LEU A 77 8.53 5.32 7.37
CA LEU A 77 9.89 5.52 6.87
C LEU A 77 10.61 4.19 6.65
N VAL A 78 10.46 3.23 7.58
CA VAL A 78 10.98 1.85 7.40
C VAL A 78 10.33 1.18 6.19
N ILE A 79 9.01 1.28 6.02
CA ILE A 79 8.33 0.75 4.83
C ILE A 79 8.84 1.42 3.56
N ALA A 80 9.04 2.74 3.56
CA ALA A 80 9.56 3.46 2.40
C ALA A 80 10.96 2.95 2.01
N PHE A 81 11.84 2.69 2.98
CA PHE A 81 13.14 2.08 2.72
C PHE A 81 13.03 0.63 2.22
N LEU A 82 12.15 -0.18 2.81
CA LEU A 82 11.90 -1.53 2.33
C LEU A 82 11.39 -1.53 0.88
N PHE A 83 10.46 -0.63 0.54
CA PHE A 83 10.03 -0.41 -0.84
C PHE A 83 11.22 -0.01 -1.72
N MET A 84 12.05 0.95 -1.32
CA MET A 84 13.22 1.33 -2.11
C MET A 84 14.18 0.15 -2.38
N ILE A 85 14.33 -0.77 -1.44
CA ILE A 85 15.22 -1.94 -1.56
C ILE A 85 14.58 -3.07 -2.38
N PHE A 86 13.34 -3.45 -2.08
CA PHE A 86 12.63 -4.56 -2.72
C PHE A 86 12.09 -4.19 -4.10
N PHE A 87 11.64 -2.94 -4.28
CA PHE A 87 11.18 -2.38 -5.54
C PHE A 87 12.36 -1.86 -6.38
N LYS A 88 13.44 -2.65 -6.47
CA LYS A 88 14.45 -2.45 -7.51
C LYS A 88 13.81 -2.74 -8.86
N TYR A 89 13.33 -1.68 -9.48
CA TYR A 89 12.81 -1.65 -10.84
C TYR A 89 13.86 -2.23 -11.79
N LYS A 90 13.63 -3.45 -12.30
CA LYS A 90 14.26 -3.93 -13.53
C LYS A 90 13.63 -3.14 -14.67
N HIS A 91 14.27 -2.03 -15.07
CA HIS A 91 14.05 -1.43 -16.37
C HIS A 91 14.52 -2.46 -17.39
N ASP A 92 13.60 -3.22 -17.99
CA ASP A 92 13.91 -4.13 -19.09
C ASP A 92 13.45 -3.45 -20.40
N PRO A 93 14.34 -2.70 -21.09
CA PRO A 93 14.01 -1.94 -22.30
C PRO A 93 13.62 -2.82 -23.50
N GLU A 94 13.71 -4.15 -23.40
CA GLU A 94 13.38 -5.09 -24.48
C GLU A 94 11.85 -5.29 -24.70
N GLN A 95 10.99 -4.95 -23.74
CA GLN A 95 9.52 -5.10 -23.92
C GLN A 95 8.89 -4.06 -24.85
N LEU A 96 9.56 -2.94 -25.13
CA LEU A 96 9.06 -1.88 -26.03
C LEU A 96 9.22 -2.19 -27.52
N LYS A 97 10.03 -3.20 -27.88
CA LYS A 97 10.32 -3.53 -29.30
C LYS A 97 9.30 -4.46 -29.95
N HIS A 98 8.44 -5.13 -29.18
CA HIS A 98 7.46 -6.07 -29.72
C HIS A 98 6.08 -5.46 -30.00
N GLU A 99 5.90 -4.15 -29.76
CA GLU A 99 4.67 -3.41 -30.11
C GLU A 99 4.86 -2.39 -31.27
N LEU A 100 6.06 -2.33 -31.89
CA LEU A 100 6.37 -1.54 -33.08
C LEU A 100 6.52 -2.45 -34.30
#